data_AF-A0A3B9XIQ0-F1
#
_entry.id   AF-A0A3B9XIQ0-F1
#
_cell.length_a   1.000
_cell.length_b   1.000
_cell.length_c   1.000
_cell.angle_alpha   90.00
_cell.angle_beta   90.00
_cell.angle_gamma   90.00
#
_symmetry.space_group_name_H-M   'P 1'
#
loop_
_entity.id
_entity.type
_entity.pdbx_description
1 polymer ?
#
loop_
_entity_poly.entity_id
_entity_poly.type
_entity_poly.pdbx_seq_one_letter_code
_entity_poly.pdbx_strand_id
1 'polypeptide(L)'
;MAVVILYSESVMTRHDTSMDGILSKAEALVAFPIFRNFINDLAKGLENQKEDYSEGMIRSIYEFILSECRAPESNMDRAYIKWNSWGTSNWEIHSDRMKLTQAFSVIINRLLNLQAELNAHRSPQPLDETPSSN
;
A
#
# COMPACT_ATOMS: atom_id res chain seq x y z
N MET A 1 1.01 16.10 1.02
CA MET A 1 1.72 15.98 2.31
C MET A 1 0.83 16.24 3.52
N ALA A 2 0.09 17.35 3.61
CA ALA A 2 -0.76 17.64 4.78
C ALA A 2 -1.77 16.53 5.13
N VAL A 3 -2.42 15.93 4.12
CA VAL A 3 -3.34 14.80 4.31
C VAL A 3 -2.66 13.57 4.90
N VAL A 4 -1.44 13.25 4.45
CA VAL A 4 -0.69 12.10 4.94
C VAL A 4 -0.32 12.29 6.41
N ILE A 5 0.15 13.48 6.77
CA ILE A 5 0.52 13.82 8.16
C ILE A 5 -0.69 13.71 9.09
N LEU A 6 -1.83 14.34 8.73
CA LEU A 6 -3.05 14.27 9.54
C LEU A 6 -3.54 12.83 9.72
N TYR A 7 -3.40 12.02 8.67
CA TYR A 7 -3.79 10.63 8.71
C TYR A 7 -2.83 9.80 9.58
N SER A 8 -1.52 10.01 9.48
CA SER A 8 -0.51 9.43 10.37
C SER A 8 -0.78 9.78 11.83
N GLU A 9 -1.06 11.05 12.15
CA GLU A 9 -1.41 11.47 13.52
C GLU A 9 -2.71 10.83 14.02
N SER A 10 -3.70 10.67 13.14
CA SER A 10 -4.96 10.00 13.49
C SER A 10 -4.76 8.53 13.83
N VAL A 11 -3.86 7.84 13.11
CA VAL A 11 -3.49 6.44 13.38
C VAL A 11 -2.72 6.34 14.69
N MET A 12 -1.70 7.17 14.88
CA MET A 12 -0.92 7.21 16.13
C MET A 12 -1.85 7.44 17.33
N THR A 13 -2.70 8.47 17.29
CA THR A 13 -3.61 8.81 18.40
C THR A 13 -4.55 7.67 18.79
N ARG A 14 -4.91 6.79 17.86
CA ARG A 14 -5.86 5.69 18.11
C ARG A 14 -5.19 4.37 18.45
N HIS A 15 -3.98 4.13 17.95
CA HIS A 15 -3.35 2.81 17.95
C HIS A 15 -2.02 2.75 18.70
N ASP A 16 -1.35 3.89 18.95
CA ASP A 16 -0.23 3.99 19.90
C ASP A 16 -0.79 3.93 21.32
N THR A 17 -1.11 2.71 21.74
CA THR A 17 -1.74 2.41 23.03
C THR A 17 -0.73 2.47 24.17
N SER A 18 0.53 2.17 23.89
CA SER A 18 1.64 2.35 24.84
C SER A 18 1.97 3.83 25.07
N MET A 19 1.55 4.73 24.16
CA MET A 19 1.84 6.16 24.15
C MET A 19 3.35 6.44 24.13
N ASP A 20 4.13 5.54 23.53
CA ASP A 20 5.59 5.66 23.43
C ASP A 20 6.03 6.42 22.18
N GLY A 21 5.08 6.80 21.32
CA GLY A 21 5.33 7.51 20.07
C GLY A 21 5.81 6.62 18.93
N ILE A 22 5.78 5.29 19.11
CA ILE A 22 6.19 4.27 18.15
C ILE A 22 5.02 3.32 17.93
N LEU A 23 4.60 3.16 16.68
CA LEU A 23 3.65 2.11 16.33
C LEU A 23 4.39 0.77 16.28
N SER A 24 4.21 -0.04 17.32
CA SER A 24 4.75 -1.40 17.39
C SER A 24 4.03 -2.33 16.41
N LYS A 25 4.61 -3.51 16.14
CA LYS A 25 3.95 -4.53 15.30
C LYS A 25 2.54 -4.88 15.78
N ALA A 26 2.34 -5.08 17.08
CA ALA A 26 1.04 -5.47 17.61
C ALA A 26 -0.01 -4.37 17.34
N GLU A 27 0.35 -3.11 17.56
CA GLU A 27 -0.52 -1.96 17.35
C GLU A 27 -0.79 -1.70 15.87
N ALA A 28 0.24 -1.83 15.02
CA ALA A 28 0.11 -1.74 13.59
C ALA A 28 -0.86 -2.79 13.04
N LEU A 29 -0.86 -4.00 13.59
CA LEU A 29 -1.78 -5.07 13.21
C LEU A 29 -3.21 -4.83 13.65
N VAL A 30 -3.43 -4.12 14.76
CA VAL A 30 -4.77 -3.65 15.15
C VAL A 30 -5.27 -2.60 14.15
N ALA A 31 -4.39 -1.77 13.62
CA ALA A 31 -4.73 -0.77 12.60
C ALA A 31 -4.95 -1.38 11.19
N PHE A 32 -4.45 -2.60 10.93
CA PHE A 32 -4.47 -3.24 9.61
C PHE A 32 -5.83 -3.25 8.88
N PRO A 33 -6.99 -3.51 9.53
CA PRO A 33 -8.28 -3.54 8.85
C PRO A 33 -8.62 -2.24 8.11
N ILE A 34 -8.09 -1.10 8.55
CA ILE A 34 -8.27 0.20 7.90
C ILE A 34 -7.55 0.24 6.53
N PHE A 35 -6.42 -0.46 6.44
CA PHE A 35 -5.53 -0.46 5.28
C PHE A 35 -5.77 -1.62 4.33
N ARG A 36 -6.41 -2.69 4.80
CA ARG A 36 -6.56 -3.97 4.11
C ARG A 36 -6.96 -3.83 2.64
N ASN A 37 -8.00 -3.05 2.34
CA ASN A 37 -8.45 -2.86 0.96
C ASN A 37 -7.44 -2.08 0.11
N PHE A 38 -6.84 -1.02 0.65
CA PHE A 38 -5.82 -0.23 -0.06
C PHE A 38 -4.57 -1.05 -0.37
N ILE A 39 -4.15 -1.92 0.56
CA ILE A 39 -2.99 -2.79 0.35
C ILE A 39 -3.29 -3.87 -0.68
N ASN A 40 -4.51 -4.39 -0.70
CA ASN A 40 -4.96 -5.31 -1.75
C ASN A 40 -4.94 -4.65 -3.14
N ASP A 41 -5.46 -3.43 -3.25
CA ASP A 41 -5.43 -2.68 -4.52
C ASP A 41 -4.01 -2.35 -4.97
N LEU A 42 -3.13 -1.97 -4.02
CA LEU A 42 -1.70 -1.77 -4.27
C LEU A 42 -1.05 -3.05 -4.79
N ALA A 43 -1.32 -4.20 -4.15
CA ALA A 43 -0.78 -5.50 -4.54
C ALA A 43 -1.22 -5.89 -5.95
N LYS A 44 -2.52 -5.75 -6.25
CA LYS A 44 -3.08 -6.00 -7.59
C LYS A 44 -2.39 -5.16 -8.66
N GLY A 45 -2.22 -3.87 -8.38
CA GLY A 45 -1.54 -2.95 -9.28
C GLY A 45 -0.06 -3.30 -9.50
N LEU A 46 0.60 -4.01 -8.59
CA LEU A 46 2.01 -4.39 -8.75
C LEU A 46 2.20 -5.63 -9.64
N GLU A 47 1.17 -6.45 -9.84
CA GLU A 47 1.25 -7.71 -10.62
C GLU A 47 0.24 -7.77 -11.76
N ASN A 48 -0.50 -6.68 -12.02
CA ASN A 48 -1.63 -6.65 -12.95
C ASN A 48 -2.64 -7.79 -12.69
N GLN A 49 -2.85 -8.12 -11.41
CA GLN A 49 -3.80 -9.15 -11.00
C GLN A 49 -5.22 -8.58 -10.88
N LYS A 50 -6.22 -9.41 -11.24
CA LYS A 50 -7.64 -9.06 -11.13
C LYS A 50 -8.25 -9.52 -9.80
N GLU A 51 -7.79 -10.66 -9.30
CA GLU A 51 -8.32 -11.31 -8.10
C GLU A 51 -7.66 -10.78 -6.82
N ASP A 52 -8.40 -10.84 -5.71
CA ASP A 52 -7.91 -10.45 -4.39
C ASP A 52 -6.80 -11.39 -3.93
N TYR A 53 -5.79 -10.83 -3.27
CA TYR A 53 -4.77 -11.63 -2.61
C TYR A 53 -5.32 -12.23 -1.31
N SER A 54 -4.66 -13.30 -0.84
CA SER A 54 -4.97 -13.86 0.48
C SER A 54 -4.70 -12.83 1.59
N GLU A 55 -5.47 -12.90 2.69
CA GLU A 55 -5.26 -12.03 3.86
C GLU A 55 -3.83 -12.05 4.37
N GLY A 56 -3.20 -13.23 4.39
CA GLY A 56 -1.80 -13.37 4.80
C GLY A 56 -0.85 -12.57 3.91
N MET A 57 -1.07 -12.58 2.60
CA MET A 57 -0.26 -11.81 1.66
C MET A 57 -0.47 -10.31 1.84
N ILE A 58 -1.73 -9.85 1.92
CA ILE A 58 -2.07 -8.44 2.12
C ILE A 58 -1.44 -7.93 3.43
N ARG A 59 -1.55 -8.71 4.50
CA ARG A 59 -0.92 -8.41 5.79
C ARG A 59 0.61 -8.32 5.68
N SER A 60 1.27 -9.26 5.00
CA SER A 60 2.72 -9.21 4.85
C SER A 60 3.20 -8.05 3.99
N ILE A 61 2.42 -7.60 3.00
CA ILE A 61 2.73 -6.37 2.23
C ILE A 61 2.62 -5.14 3.13
N TYR A 62 1.58 -5.09 3.98
CA TYR A 62 1.42 -4.00 4.94
C TYR A 62 2.60 -3.93 5.92
N GLU A 63 2.98 -5.06 6.49
CA GLU A 63 4.13 -5.17 7.40
C GLU A 63 5.45 -4.78 6.71
N PHE A 64 5.64 -5.19 5.44
CA PHE A 64 6.79 -4.77 4.62
C PHE A 64 6.84 -3.25 4.46
N ILE A 65 5.73 -2.61 4.10
CA ILE A 65 5.69 -1.17 3.86
C ILE A 65 5.98 -0.39 5.15
N LEU A 66 5.51 -0.87 6.30
CA LEU A 66 5.82 -0.25 7.59
C LEU A 66 7.30 -0.44 8.00
N SER A 67 7.89 -1.59 7.69
CA SER A 67 9.30 -1.87 7.98
C SER A 67 10.23 -1.06 7.08
N GLU A 68 10.00 -1.13 5.78
CA GLU A 68 10.91 -0.65 4.74
C GLU A 68 10.58 0.75 4.22
N CYS A 69 9.41 1.30 4.58
CA CYS A 69 8.93 2.60 4.11
C CYS A 69 8.90 2.75 2.57
N ARG A 70 8.68 1.64 1.85
CA ARG A 70 8.63 1.57 0.38
C ARG A 70 7.70 0.44 -0.09
N ALA A 71 7.28 0.50 -1.35
CA ALA A 71 6.52 -0.58 -1.97
C ALA A 71 7.46 -1.75 -2.37
N PRO A 72 6.96 -2.99 -2.45
CA PRO A 72 7.74 -4.11 -2.94
C PRO A 72 7.83 -4.07 -4.46
N GLU A 73 8.95 -3.56 -4.97
CA GLU A 73 9.17 -3.36 -6.41
C GLU A 73 9.90 -4.54 -7.05
N SER A 74 10.84 -5.15 -6.32
CA SER A 74 11.69 -6.22 -6.86
C SER A 74 11.07 -7.62 -6.73
N ASN A 75 11.49 -8.55 -7.58
CA ASN A 75 11.10 -9.96 -7.46
C ASN A 75 11.55 -10.58 -6.13
N MET A 76 12.66 -10.09 -5.57
CA MET A 76 13.16 -10.55 -4.27
C MET A 76 12.25 -10.10 -3.13
N ASP A 77 11.77 -8.85 -3.15
CA ASP A 77 10.80 -8.34 -2.17
C ASP A 77 9.52 -9.19 -2.19
N ARG A 78 9.02 -9.50 -3.38
CA ARG A 78 7.82 -10.33 -3.57
C ARG A 78 8.01 -11.74 -3.04
N ALA A 79 9.15 -12.36 -3.32
CA ALA A 79 9.49 -13.68 -2.80
C ALA A 79 9.60 -13.67 -1.27
N TYR A 80 10.23 -12.63 -0.71
CA TYR A 80 10.39 -12.47 0.72
C TYR A 80 9.04 -12.25 1.43
N ILE A 81 8.14 -11.43 0.86
CA ILE A 81 6.77 -11.23 1.35
C ILE A 81 5.99 -12.54 1.28
N LYS A 82 6.04 -13.24 0.14
CA LYS A 82 5.33 -14.51 -0.04
C LYS A 82 5.77 -15.55 1.00
N TRP A 83 7.08 -15.63 1.27
CA TRP A 83 7.62 -16.50 2.32
C TRP A 83 7.06 -16.15 3.71
N ASN A 84 7.04 -14.86 4.06
CA ASN A 84 6.54 -14.39 5.37
C ASN A 84 5.00 -14.51 5.49
N SER A 85 4.26 -14.56 4.38
CA SER A 85 2.79 -14.66 4.39
C SER A 85 2.25 -15.99 4.88
N TRP A 86 3.10 -17.02 5.03
CA TRP A 86 2.70 -18.39 5.38
C TRP A 86 2.77 -18.72 6.88
N GLY A 87 3.11 -17.75 7.74
CA GLY A 87 2.87 -17.90 9.19
C GLY A 87 4.00 -17.47 10.12
N THR A 88 5.14 -17.02 9.60
CA THR A 88 6.24 -16.45 10.40
C THR A 88 6.62 -15.09 9.84
N SER A 89 5.82 -14.09 10.20
CA SER A 89 6.17 -12.70 9.94
C SER A 89 7.35 -12.32 10.84
N ASN A 90 8.55 -12.29 10.27
CA ASN A 90 9.78 -11.86 10.95
C ASN A 90 10.00 -10.34 10.88
N TRP A 91 9.02 -9.60 10.35
CA TRP A 91 9.07 -8.15 10.23
C TRP A 91 9.20 -7.50 11.61
N GLU A 92 10.26 -6.71 11.77
CA GLU A 92 10.48 -5.85 12.92
C GLU A 92 9.84 -4.48 12.62
N ILE A 93 8.77 -4.14 13.35
CA ILE A 93 8.01 -2.91 13.10
C ILE A 93 8.16 -2.00 14.31
N HIS A 94 8.93 -0.93 14.11
CA HIS A 94 9.06 0.21 15.01
C HIS A 94 8.95 1.48 14.17
N SER A 95 7.71 1.91 13.96
CA SER A 95 7.40 3.08 13.13
C SER A 95 7.10 4.29 13.99
N ASP A 96 8.05 5.22 14.09
CA ASP A 96 7.76 6.55 14.61
C ASP A 96 6.90 7.37 13.63
N ARG A 97 6.46 8.56 14.03
CA ARG A 97 5.63 9.46 13.21
C ARG A 97 6.24 9.75 11.82
N MET A 98 7.56 9.88 11.73
CA MET A 98 8.22 10.17 10.46
C MET A 98 8.19 8.95 9.54
N LYS A 99 8.56 7.78 10.05
CA LYS A 99 8.46 6.51 9.30
C LYS A 99 7.05 6.21 8.87
N LEU A 100 6.08 6.40 9.77
CA LEU A 100 4.66 6.20 9.46
C LEU A 100 4.18 7.14 8.35
N THR A 101 4.62 8.40 8.37
CA THR A 101 4.32 9.37 7.30
C THR A 101 4.93 8.93 5.97
N GLN A 102 6.15 8.39 5.97
CA GLN A 102 6.80 7.87 4.77
C GLN A 102 6.08 6.64 4.22
N ALA A 103 5.81 5.64 5.07
CA ALA A 103 5.07 4.44 4.73
C ALA A 103 3.68 4.76 4.14
N PHE A 104 2.95 5.70 4.75
CA PHE A 104 1.64 6.11 4.22
C PHE A 104 1.73 6.95 2.94
N SER A 105 2.80 7.73 2.78
CA SER A 105 3.04 8.44 1.51
C SER A 105 3.20 7.45 0.36
N VAL A 106 3.86 6.30 0.58
CA VAL A 106 4.00 5.23 -0.43
C VAL A 106 2.64 4.70 -0.86
N ILE A 107 1.78 4.35 0.10
CA ILE A 107 0.44 3.81 -0.16
C ILE A 107 -0.38 4.84 -0.94
N ILE A 108 -0.44 6.08 -0.46
CA ILE A 108 -1.25 7.15 -1.06
C ILE A 108 -0.74 7.51 -2.46
N ASN A 109 0.57 7.65 -2.67
CA ASN A 109 1.13 7.96 -3.99
C ASN A 109 0.82 6.85 -5.00
N ARG A 110 0.85 5.58 -4.60
CA ARG A 110 0.48 4.47 -5.48
C ARG A 110 -1.00 4.54 -5.86
N LEU A 111 -1.90 4.82 -4.91
CA LEU A 111 -3.33 4.97 -5.18
C LEU A 111 -3.60 6.12 -6.17
N LEU A 112 -2.93 7.26 -6.00
CA LEU A 112 -3.06 8.39 -6.94
C LEU A 112 -2.57 8.03 -8.34
N ASN A 113 -1.46 7.29 -8.45
CA ASN A 113 -0.94 6.82 -9.74
C ASN A 113 -1.87 5.82 -10.42
N LEU A 114 -2.43 4.86 -9.66
CA LEU A 114 -3.42 3.90 -10.19
C LEU A 114 -4.68 4.62 -10.70
N GLN A 115 -5.14 5.65 -9.98
CA GLN A 115 -6.26 6.47 -10.43
C GLN A 115 -5.94 7.23 -11.72
N ALA A 116 -4.71 7.75 -11.85
CA ALA A 116 -4.26 8.43 -13.07
C ALA A 116 -4.18 7.47 -14.27
N GLU A 117 -3.66 6.26 -14.09
CA GLU A 117 -3.60 5.20 -15.11
C GLU A 117 -5.01 4.80 -15.58
N LEU A 118 -5.94 4.60 -14.63
CA LEU A 118 -7.34 4.30 -14.93
C LEU A 118 -8.02 5.43 -15.71
N ASN A 119 -7.77 6.68 -15.33
CA ASN A 119 -8.31 7.85 -16.00
C ASN A 119 -7.73 8.01 -17.41
N ALA A 120 -6.44 7.72 -17.62
CA ALA A 120 -5.80 7.76 -18.93
C ALA A 120 -6.40 6.73 -19.90
N HIS A 121 -6.78 5.54 -19.41
CA HIS A 121 -7.46 4.51 -20.20
C HIS A 121 -8.94 4.82 -20.49
N ARG A 122 -9.54 5.78 -19.77
CA ARG A 122 -10.92 6.26 -20.00
C ARG A 122 -11.02 7.45 -20.94
N SER A 123 -9.90 8.08 -21.29
CA SER A 123 -9.89 9.10 -22.36
C SER A 123 -10.32 8.45 -23.68
N PRO A 124 -11.31 9.00 -24.39
CA PRO A 124 -11.73 8.43 -25.67
C PRO A 124 -10.53 8.41 -26.62
N GLN A 125 -10.25 7.27 -27.25
CA GLN A 125 -9.38 7.28 -28.42
C GLN A 125 -9.99 8.26 -29.45
N PRO A 126 -9.17 9.10 -30.12
CA PRO A 126 -9.67 9.87 -31.25
C PRO A 126 -10.32 8.89 -32.21
N LEU A 127 -11.56 9.16 -32.61
CA LEU A 127 -12.21 8.40 -33.67
C LEU A 127 -11.29 8.47 -34.88
N ASP A 128 -10.78 7.31 -35.28
CA ASP A 128 -9.97 7.13 -36.48
C ASP A 128 -10.81 7.66 -37.65
N GLU A 129 -10.48 8.87 -38.13
CA GLU A 129 -11.11 9.42 -39.33
C GLU A 129 -10.65 8.54 -40.50
N THR A 130 -11.49 7.58 -40.87
CA THR A 130 -11.28 6.79 -42.09
C THR A 130 -11.14 7.73 -43.28
N PRO A 131 -10.12 7.59 -44.14
CA PRO A 131 -10.05 8.40 -45.35
C PRO A 131 -11.20 7.98 -46.27
N SER A 132 -12.20 8.85 -46.43
CA SER A 132 -13.24 8.67 -47.44
C SER A 132 -12.60 8.88 -48.81
N SER A 133 -12.29 7.78 -49.49
CA SER A 133 -12.04 7.76 -50.93
C SER A 133 -13.25 8.32 -51.67
N ASN A 134 -13.04 9.34 -52.51
CA ASN A 134 -13.80 9.63 -53.73
C ASN A 134 -12.91 10.41 -54.70
#